data_AF-A0A9D7FC04-F1
#
_entry.id   AF-A0A9D7FC04-F1
#
_cell.length_a   1.000
_cell.length_b   1.000
_cell.length_c   1.000
_cell.angle_alpha   90.00
_cell.angle_beta   90.00
_cell.angle_gamma   90.00
#
_symmetry.space_group_name_H-M   'P 1'
#
loop_
_entity.id
_entity.type
_entity.pdbx_description
1 polymer ?
#
loop_
_entity_poly.entity_id
_entity_poly.type
_entity_poly.pdbx_seq_one_letter_code
_entity_poly.pdbx_strand_id
1 'polypeptide(L)'
;MEKFYFLIFFLFAAIPCIFTQAYQPMAVEGAHWVMFSDGGHHAFAVRGDTMVDNQAYKKLFYQDLENDPSVLFLPPYLVGEEYLWGVLRDDPQERKVYVIAFEPYNPQTGLVDFSYKCPLFEEQVLYDFSATIGDTIAHCLGQTNFPGLDLPLGWVVDSIGNEVIYGADRLTLYSNDNDLVPIIYEGVGSRHGLLGGISVWSGCNGEGCGFWLQEYCVGTDAECSIISNNRGISLPDNQFRLFPNPAIQDVQISIMPPIAETMEIRIFNVFGQLLLQASIPKGQTSMSISLQDVPSGLYQYILTTDGYARIFRSGNLIRE
;
A
#
# COMPACT_ATOMS: atom_id res chain seq x y z
N MET A 1 -6.31 65.98 8.09
CA MET A 1 -6.82 64.78 7.41
C MET A 1 -5.84 64.20 6.39
N GLU A 2 -4.97 64.98 5.75
CA GLU A 2 -4.02 64.45 4.75
C GLU A 2 -2.90 63.53 5.29
N LYS A 3 -2.51 63.67 6.57
CA LYS A 3 -1.45 62.81 7.16
C LYS A 3 -1.92 61.39 7.53
N PHE A 4 -3.23 61.11 7.50
CA PHE A 4 -3.77 59.79 7.86
C PHE A 4 -3.76 58.80 6.68
N TYR A 5 -3.83 59.30 5.44
CA TYR A 5 -3.81 58.46 4.24
C TYR A 5 -2.43 57.86 3.95
N PHE A 6 -1.35 58.52 4.38
CA PHE A 6 0.02 58.01 4.18
C PHE A 6 0.34 56.79 5.06
N LEU A 7 -0.30 56.66 6.23
CA LEU A 7 -0.06 55.51 7.12
C LEU A 7 -0.78 54.24 6.63
N ILE A 8 -1.95 54.38 5.99
CA ILE A 8 -2.69 53.25 5.41
C ILE A 8 -1.97 52.70 4.17
N PHE A 9 -1.32 53.55 3.37
CA PHE A 9 -0.62 53.10 2.16
C PHE A 9 0.64 52.26 2.46
N PHE A 10 1.33 52.53 3.59
CA PHE A 10 2.49 51.75 4.00
C PHE A 10 2.13 50.41 4.65
N LEU A 11 0.93 50.27 5.23
CA LEU A 11 0.47 49.01 5.82
C LEU A 11 0.10 47.94 4.77
N PHE A 12 -0.24 48.34 3.54
CA PHE A 12 -0.51 47.40 2.44
C PHE A 12 0.74 46.99 1.64
N ALA A 13 1.83 47.76 1.70
CA ALA A 13 3.06 47.47 0.95
C ALA A 13 4.01 46.49 1.66
N ALA A 14 3.73 46.15 2.92
CA ALA A 14 4.53 45.23 3.73
C ALA A 14 3.74 43.97 4.11
N ILE A 15 2.79 43.54 3.28
CA ILE A 15 2.29 42.17 3.36
C ILE A 15 3.39 41.33 2.70
N PRO A 16 4.28 40.66 3.45
CA PRO A 16 5.13 39.65 2.83
C PRO A 16 4.18 38.73 2.07
N CYS A 17 4.46 38.44 0.79
CA CYS A 17 3.81 37.32 0.13
C CYS A 17 4.19 36.09 0.96
N ILE A 18 3.31 35.73 1.89
CA ILE A 18 3.41 34.48 2.62
C ILE A 18 3.08 33.46 1.55
N PHE A 19 4.11 32.94 0.89
CA PHE A 19 4.01 31.78 0.04
C PHE A 19 3.74 30.60 0.97
N THR A 20 2.49 30.49 1.43
CA THR A 20 2.01 29.25 2.03
C THR A 20 1.86 28.27 0.89
N GLN A 21 2.86 27.43 0.66
CA GLN A 21 2.69 26.30 -0.22
C GLN A 21 1.51 25.49 0.32
N ALA A 22 0.49 25.29 -0.53
CA ALA A 22 -0.65 24.47 -0.15
C ALA A 22 -0.15 23.04 0.08
N TYR A 23 -0.61 22.42 1.17
CA TYR A 23 -0.31 21.03 1.49
C TYR A 23 -0.62 20.13 0.29
N GLN A 24 0.36 19.30 -0.10
CA GLN A 24 0.17 18.30 -1.15
C GLN A 24 -0.24 16.96 -0.52
N PRO A 25 -1.50 16.52 -0.71
CA PRO A 25 -1.98 15.27 -0.13
C PRO A 25 -1.29 14.05 -0.78
N MET A 26 -1.20 12.97 0.00
CA MET A 26 -0.53 11.73 -0.39
C MET A 26 -1.52 10.58 -0.68
N ALA A 27 -2.60 10.48 0.09
CA ALA A 27 -3.73 9.58 -0.11
C ALA A 27 -4.68 10.14 -1.19
N VAL A 28 -4.19 10.24 -2.41
CA VAL A 28 -4.92 10.75 -3.57
C VAL A 28 -5.37 9.60 -4.47
N GLU A 29 -6.60 9.64 -4.96
CA GLU A 29 -7.11 8.64 -5.92
C GLU A 29 -6.20 8.52 -7.14
N GLY A 30 -5.80 7.30 -7.48
CA GLY A 30 -4.92 7.05 -8.61
C GLY A 30 -3.45 7.42 -8.37
N ALA A 31 -3.01 7.61 -7.12
CA ALA A 31 -1.59 7.70 -6.83
C ALA A 31 -0.93 6.31 -6.91
N HIS A 32 0.23 6.25 -7.56
CA HIS A 32 1.04 5.03 -7.72
C HIS A 32 2.49 5.27 -7.31
N TRP A 33 3.08 4.29 -6.63
CA TRP A 33 4.50 4.23 -6.31
C TRP A 33 5.10 2.99 -6.93
N VAL A 34 5.92 3.13 -7.97
CA VAL A 34 6.68 2.02 -8.55
C VAL A 34 8.02 1.95 -7.85
N MET A 35 8.30 0.80 -7.25
CA MET A 35 9.42 0.60 -6.35
C MET A 35 10.26 -0.59 -6.81
N PHE A 36 11.57 -0.45 -6.67
CA PHE A 36 12.54 -1.51 -6.91
C PHE A 36 13.10 -2.02 -5.59
N SER A 37 13.26 -3.32 -5.48
CA SER A 37 13.91 -4.02 -4.38
C SER A 37 14.63 -5.27 -4.90
N ASP A 38 15.42 -5.92 -4.05
CA ASP A 38 16.18 -7.12 -4.44
C ASP A 38 15.28 -8.30 -4.81
N GLY A 39 14.07 -8.33 -4.23
CA GLY A 39 13.03 -9.31 -4.57
C GLY A 39 12.33 -9.03 -5.90
N GLY A 40 12.62 -7.89 -6.53
CA GLY A 40 11.96 -7.45 -7.75
C GLY A 40 11.32 -6.08 -7.66
N HIS A 41 10.54 -5.77 -8.68
CA HIS A 41 9.75 -4.56 -8.75
C HIS A 41 8.34 -4.81 -8.26
N HIS A 42 7.80 -3.81 -7.59
CA HIS A 42 6.43 -3.83 -7.11
C HIS A 42 5.88 -2.41 -7.12
N ALA A 43 4.58 -2.28 -6.95
CA ALA A 43 3.96 -0.99 -6.82
C ALA A 43 2.94 -0.94 -5.68
N PHE A 44 2.66 0.28 -5.25
CA PHE A 44 1.48 0.59 -4.46
C PHE A 44 0.55 1.46 -5.29
N ALA A 45 -0.76 1.27 -5.13
CA ALA A 45 -1.79 2.06 -5.81
C ALA A 45 -2.92 2.46 -4.86
N VAL A 46 -3.36 3.71 -4.94
CA VAL A 46 -4.52 4.20 -4.18
C VAL A 46 -5.79 4.09 -5.02
N ARG A 47 -6.79 3.32 -4.57
CA ARG A 47 -8.00 3.04 -5.34
C ARG A 47 -9.28 2.99 -4.50
N GLY A 48 -10.13 3.99 -4.67
CA GLY A 48 -11.43 4.06 -4.05
C GLY A 48 -11.40 4.38 -2.56
N ASP A 49 -12.57 4.72 -2.06
CA ASP A 49 -12.79 5.13 -0.68
C ASP A 49 -13.25 3.97 0.19
N THR A 50 -13.02 4.10 1.50
CA THR A 50 -13.57 3.24 2.53
C THR A 50 -13.74 4.00 3.85
N MET A 51 -14.47 3.40 4.79
CA MET A 51 -14.61 3.90 6.15
C MET A 51 -14.04 2.87 7.13
N VAL A 52 -13.27 3.33 8.10
CA VAL A 52 -12.83 2.55 9.27
C VAL A 52 -13.18 3.39 10.50
N ASP A 53 -13.98 2.83 11.42
CA ASP A 53 -14.43 3.52 12.65
C ASP A 53 -15.01 4.94 12.42
N ASN A 54 -15.85 5.11 11.39
CA ASN A 54 -16.43 6.38 10.93
C ASN A 54 -15.42 7.44 10.45
N GLN A 55 -14.16 7.08 10.24
CA GLN A 55 -13.17 7.91 9.59
C GLN A 55 -13.00 7.47 8.13
N ALA A 56 -12.90 8.45 7.22
CA ALA A 56 -12.72 8.20 5.80
C ALA A 56 -11.25 7.91 5.47
N TYR A 57 -11.02 6.89 4.65
CA TYR A 57 -9.72 6.51 4.13
C TYR A 57 -9.80 6.19 2.64
N LYS A 58 -8.64 6.23 2.00
CA LYS A 58 -8.40 5.61 0.70
C LYS A 58 -7.89 4.19 0.88
N LYS A 59 -8.31 3.28 0.00
CA LYS A 59 -7.74 1.93 -0.02
C LYS A 59 -6.38 1.94 -0.70
N LEU A 60 -5.44 1.19 -0.13
CA LEU A 60 -4.09 1.03 -0.60
C LEU A 60 -3.87 -0.40 -1.06
N PHE A 61 -3.55 -0.57 -2.33
CA PHE A 61 -3.30 -1.86 -2.96
C PHE A 61 -1.81 -2.06 -3.17
N TYR A 62 -1.34 -3.26 -2.87
CA TYR A 62 -0.02 -3.71 -3.31
C TYR A 62 -0.17 -4.39 -4.67
N GLN A 63 0.83 -4.20 -5.53
CA GLN A 63 0.91 -4.76 -6.87
C GLN A 63 2.27 -5.42 -7.05
N ASP A 64 2.29 -6.72 -7.33
CA ASP A 64 3.50 -7.38 -7.81
C ASP A 64 3.70 -7.02 -9.28
N LEU A 65 4.89 -6.56 -9.66
CA LEU A 65 5.18 -6.20 -11.04
C LEU A 65 6.01 -7.32 -11.67
N GLU A 66 5.61 -7.80 -12.85
CA GLU A 66 6.32 -8.87 -13.52
C GLU A 66 7.75 -8.42 -13.84
N ASN A 67 8.73 -9.07 -13.19
CA ASN A 67 10.13 -8.89 -13.53
C ASN A 67 10.39 -9.57 -14.88
N ASP A 68 10.68 -8.79 -15.92
CA ASP A 68 11.40 -9.31 -17.08
C ASP A 68 12.90 -9.15 -16.81
N PRO A 69 13.63 -10.21 -16.40
CA PRO A 69 15.06 -10.13 -16.10
C PRO A 69 15.92 -9.81 -17.34
N SER A 70 15.33 -9.74 -18.54
CA SER A 70 16.04 -9.46 -19.80
C SER A 70 16.01 -7.99 -20.23
N VAL A 71 15.30 -7.10 -19.53
CA VAL A 71 15.12 -5.70 -19.92
C VAL A 71 15.40 -4.77 -18.74
N LEU A 72 15.95 -3.58 -19.02
CA LEU A 72 15.89 -2.46 -18.08
C LEU A 72 14.43 -2.29 -17.65
N PHE A 73 14.14 -2.34 -16.34
CA PHE A 73 12.77 -2.22 -15.87
C PHE A 73 12.27 -0.80 -16.15
N LEU A 74 11.56 -0.67 -17.25
CA LEU A 74 11.07 0.56 -17.82
C LEU A 74 9.59 0.37 -18.12
N PRO A 75 8.79 1.45 -18.09
CA PRO A 75 7.40 1.38 -18.46
C PRO A 75 7.23 0.85 -19.89
N PRO A 76 6.14 0.12 -20.19
CA PRO A 76 5.03 -0.14 -19.28
C PRO A 76 5.29 -1.23 -18.23
N TYR A 77 4.76 -1.02 -17.04
CA TYR A 77 4.84 -1.93 -15.90
C TYR A 77 3.70 -2.93 -15.96
N LEU A 78 4.02 -4.21 -16.09
CA LEU A 78 3.02 -5.27 -16.12
C LEU A 78 2.66 -5.67 -14.68
N VAL A 79 1.42 -5.41 -14.27
CA VAL A 79 0.91 -5.88 -12.98
C VAL A 79 0.62 -7.36 -13.08
N GLY A 80 1.25 -8.13 -12.21
CA GLY A 80 0.90 -9.52 -11.96
C GLY A 80 -0.28 -9.58 -11.01
N GLU A 81 0.00 -9.63 -9.71
CA GLU A 81 -1.03 -9.77 -8.68
C GLU A 81 -1.29 -8.47 -7.95
N GLU A 82 -2.56 -8.24 -7.60
CA GLU A 82 -2.99 -7.09 -6.82
C GLU A 82 -3.86 -7.56 -5.65
N TYR A 83 -3.63 -6.99 -4.48
CA TYR A 83 -4.48 -7.20 -3.31
C TYR A 83 -4.52 -5.97 -2.41
N LEU A 84 -5.57 -5.88 -1.59
CA LEU A 84 -5.74 -4.81 -0.62
C LEU A 84 -4.73 -4.99 0.51
N TRP A 85 -3.74 -4.10 0.57
CA TRP A 85 -2.67 -4.15 1.56
C TRP A 85 -3.03 -3.38 2.84
N GLY A 86 -3.71 -2.25 2.69
CA GLY A 86 -4.08 -1.39 3.81
C GLY A 86 -4.98 -0.22 3.39
N VAL A 87 -5.02 0.81 4.24
CA VAL A 87 -5.72 2.06 3.94
C VAL A 87 -4.86 3.26 4.35
N LEU A 88 -4.98 4.36 3.61
CA LEU A 88 -4.26 5.62 3.83
C LEU A 88 -5.24 6.77 4.08
N ARG A 89 -4.81 7.75 4.88
CA ARG A 89 -5.57 8.98 5.12
C ARG A 89 -4.63 10.15 5.30
N ASP A 90 -4.92 11.26 4.61
CA ASP A 90 -4.34 12.55 4.92
C ASP A 90 -5.13 13.27 6.03
N ASP A 91 -4.42 13.99 6.88
CA ASP A 91 -4.94 15.10 7.66
C ASP A 91 -4.31 16.41 7.16
N PRO A 92 -5.01 17.19 6.31
CA PRO A 92 -4.46 18.42 5.76
C PRO A 92 -4.23 19.53 6.79
N GLN A 93 -4.89 19.48 7.96
CA GLN A 93 -4.72 20.48 9.00
C GLN A 93 -3.44 20.20 9.80
N GLU A 94 -3.20 18.92 10.11
CA GLU A 94 -1.97 18.50 10.78
C GLU A 94 -0.81 18.22 9.82
N ARG A 95 -1.05 18.22 8.50
CA ARG A 95 -0.09 17.81 7.46
C ARG A 95 0.53 16.44 7.73
N LYS A 96 -0.31 15.49 8.17
CA LYS A 96 0.11 14.12 8.49
C LYS A 96 -0.57 13.12 7.58
N VAL A 97 0.13 12.02 7.35
CA VAL A 97 -0.40 10.85 6.64
C VAL A 97 -0.46 9.69 7.60
N TYR A 98 -1.62 9.04 7.65
CA TYR A 98 -1.88 7.88 8.49
C TYR A 98 -2.07 6.63 7.64
N VAL A 99 -1.72 5.50 8.20
CA VAL A 99 -1.88 4.17 7.58
C VAL A 99 -2.49 3.18 8.56
N ILE A 100 -3.35 2.31 8.07
CA ILE A 100 -3.73 1.06 8.74
C ILE A 100 -3.34 -0.07 7.79
N ALA A 101 -2.35 -0.87 8.16
CA ALA A 101 -1.93 -2.02 7.37
C ALA A 101 -2.70 -3.27 7.80
N PHE A 102 -3.10 -4.10 6.84
CA PHE A 102 -3.87 -5.32 7.09
C PHE A 102 -3.05 -6.59 6.94
N GLU A 103 -1.91 -6.55 6.26
CA GLU A 103 -1.20 -7.76 5.87
C GLU A 103 -0.12 -8.18 6.87
N PRO A 104 -0.17 -9.42 7.39
CA PRO A 104 0.93 -10.03 8.10
C PRO A 104 1.87 -10.69 7.09
N TYR A 105 3.02 -10.05 6.83
CA TYR A 105 4.24 -10.64 6.26
C TYR A 105 4.07 -11.67 5.13
N ASN A 106 4.39 -11.29 3.89
CA ASN A 106 4.51 -12.21 2.77
C ASN A 106 6.00 -12.61 2.54
N PRO A 107 6.44 -13.80 3.00
CA PRO A 107 7.84 -14.24 2.86
C PRO A 107 8.30 -14.43 1.42
N GLN A 108 7.38 -14.56 0.45
CA GLN A 108 7.73 -14.74 -0.96
C GLN A 108 8.06 -13.40 -1.66
N THR A 109 7.45 -12.29 -1.23
CA THR A 109 7.70 -10.96 -1.82
C THR A 109 8.99 -10.30 -1.35
N GLY A 110 9.63 -10.81 -0.30
CA GLY A 110 10.82 -10.19 0.29
C GLY A 110 10.57 -8.79 0.88
N LEU A 111 9.32 -8.33 0.94
CA LEU A 111 8.96 -7.11 1.64
C LEU A 111 9.26 -7.30 3.13
N VAL A 112 10.25 -6.57 3.62
CA VAL A 112 10.69 -6.62 5.01
C VAL A 112 9.60 -6.01 5.89
N ASP A 113 8.72 -6.90 6.35
CA ASP A 113 7.98 -6.92 7.60
C ASP A 113 7.54 -5.54 8.17
N PHE A 114 6.57 -4.90 7.52
CA PHE A 114 5.83 -3.79 8.12
C PHE A 114 5.36 -4.15 9.53
N SER A 115 4.92 -5.41 9.75
CA SER A 115 4.43 -5.88 11.05
C SER A 115 5.49 -5.97 12.15
N TYR A 116 6.77 -6.12 11.78
CA TYR A 116 7.88 -6.09 12.74
C TYR A 116 8.15 -4.68 13.28
N LYS A 117 7.84 -3.66 12.46
CA LYS A 117 8.12 -2.26 12.76
C LYS A 117 6.90 -1.49 13.24
N CYS A 118 5.72 -1.88 12.77
CA CYS A 118 4.46 -1.18 12.94
C CYS A 118 3.35 -2.14 13.35
N PRO A 119 2.50 -1.79 14.33
CA PRO A 119 1.30 -2.55 14.64
C PRO A 119 0.40 -2.70 13.41
N LEU A 120 -0.11 -3.92 13.18
CA LEU A 120 -1.13 -4.19 12.16
C LEU A 120 -2.53 -3.89 12.70
N PHE A 121 -3.46 -3.57 11.81
CA PHE A 121 -4.86 -3.28 12.12
C PHE A 121 -5.08 -2.10 13.08
N GLU A 122 -4.05 -1.27 13.27
CA GLU A 122 -4.09 -0.06 14.08
C GLU A 122 -3.65 1.14 13.23
N GLU A 123 -4.21 2.32 13.50
CA GLU A 123 -3.80 3.54 12.81
C GLU A 123 -2.43 4.02 13.32
N GLN A 124 -1.51 4.22 12.38
CA GLN A 124 -0.16 4.70 12.63
C GLN A 124 0.11 5.97 11.83
N VAL A 125 0.89 6.90 12.39
CA VAL A 125 1.46 8.02 11.60
C VAL A 125 2.53 7.43 10.69
N LEU A 126 2.30 7.57 9.38
CA LEU A 126 3.24 7.16 8.34
C LEU A 126 4.23 8.29 8.01
N TYR A 127 3.72 9.51 7.84
CA TYR A 127 4.52 10.71 7.58
C TYR A 127 3.98 11.92 8.33
N ASP A 128 4.89 12.80 8.75
CA ASP A 128 4.57 14.09 9.38
C ASP A 128 5.28 15.21 8.62
N PHE A 129 4.54 15.95 7.79
CA PHE A 129 5.04 17.08 7.02
C PHE A 129 4.91 18.42 7.76
N SER A 130 4.43 18.40 9.01
CA SER A 130 4.41 19.58 9.87
C SER A 130 5.73 19.83 10.60
N ALA A 131 6.63 18.85 10.57
CA ALA A 131 7.92 18.91 11.25
C ALA A 131 8.79 20.08 10.77
N THR A 132 9.50 20.68 11.71
CA THR A 132 10.42 21.80 11.53
C THR A 132 11.85 21.37 11.81
N ILE A 133 12.83 22.20 11.43
CA ILE A 133 14.25 21.90 11.68
C ILE A 133 14.50 21.69 13.18
N GLY A 134 15.08 20.55 13.54
CA GLY A 134 15.33 20.11 14.91
C GLY A 134 14.28 19.16 15.47
N ASP A 135 13.11 19.04 14.84
CA ASP A 135 12.09 18.07 15.25
C ASP A 135 12.55 16.65 14.91
N THR A 136 12.18 15.71 15.78
CA THR A 136 12.39 14.28 15.54
C THR A 136 11.09 13.68 15.00
N ILE A 137 11.13 13.11 13.79
CA ILE A 137 9.97 12.44 13.21
C ILE A 137 9.96 10.99 13.70
N ALA A 138 9.09 10.71 14.67
CA ALA A 138 8.84 9.36 15.13
C ALA A 138 7.79 8.71 14.23
N HIS A 139 8.18 7.68 13.50
CA HIS A 139 7.25 6.81 12.79
C HIS A 139 7.69 5.36 12.96
N CYS A 140 6.72 4.46 12.93
CA CYS A 140 6.96 3.05 13.24
C CYS A 140 7.96 2.40 12.25
N LEU A 141 7.98 2.84 10.98
CA LEU A 141 8.98 2.36 9.99
C LEU A 141 10.44 2.73 10.31
N GLY A 142 10.67 3.71 11.19
CA GLY A 142 11.99 4.15 11.63
C GLY A 142 12.57 3.34 12.79
N GLN A 143 11.79 2.43 13.39
CA GLN A 143 12.27 1.58 14.47
C GLN A 143 13.13 0.44 13.89
N THR A 144 14.46 0.56 14.04
CA THR A 144 15.36 -0.56 13.79
C THR A 144 15.81 -1.15 15.11
N ASN A 145 15.09 -2.16 15.60
CA ASN A 145 15.65 -3.07 16.60
C ASN A 145 16.55 -4.10 15.90
N PHE A 146 17.66 -3.64 15.31
CA PHE A 146 18.71 -4.53 14.83
C PHE A 146 19.62 -4.87 16.02
N PRO A 147 19.77 -6.16 16.38
CA PRO A 147 20.69 -6.57 17.44
C PRO A 147 22.12 -6.06 17.12
N GLY A 148 22.59 -5.07 17.87
CA GLY A 148 23.92 -4.48 17.71
C GLY A 148 24.01 -3.14 16.97
N LEU A 149 22.88 -2.56 16.52
CA LEU A 149 22.83 -1.18 16.00
C LEU A 149 21.82 -0.36 16.82
N ASP A 150 22.32 0.43 17.79
CA ASP A 150 21.52 1.45 18.49
C ASP A 150 21.34 2.66 17.55
N LEU A 151 20.40 2.58 16.61
CA LEU A 151 19.96 3.77 15.87
C LEU A 151 18.88 4.50 16.69
N PRO A 152 18.92 5.84 16.76
CA PRO A 152 17.88 6.61 17.43
C PRO A 152 16.49 6.29 16.85
N LEU A 153 15.47 6.24 17.72
CA LEU A 153 14.07 5.88 17.40
C LEU A 153 13.35 7.01 16.65
N GLY A 154 13.87 7.38 15.49
CA GLY A 154 13.42 8.52 14.70
C GLY A 154 14.61 9.26 14.12
N TRP A 155 14.33 10.11 13.14
CA TRP A 155 15.35 10.94 12.52
C TRP A 155 15.03 12.41 12.75
N VAL A 156 16.08 13.22 12.84
CA VAL A 156 15.98 14.66 13.08
C VAL A 156 15.93 15.38 11.75
N VAL A 157 14.98 16.31 11.60
CA VAL A 157 14.93 17.19 10.44
C VAL A 157 16.07 18.18 10.53
N ASP A 158 17.04 18.08 9.65
CA ASP A 158 18.21 18.96 9.65
C ASP A 158 18.01 20.19 8.76
N SER A 159 17.36 19.99 7.62
CA SER A 159 17.02 21.07 6.71
C SER A 159 15.72 20.80 6.00
N ILE A 160 15.10 21.89 5.54
CA ILE A 160 13.85 21.90 4.82
C ILE A 160 14.08 22.71 3.55
N GLY A 161 13.70 22.14 2.42
CA GLY A 161 13.81 22.79 1.12
C GLY A 161 12.58 22.51 0.28
N ASN A 162 12.63 22.99 -0.96
CA ASN A 162 11.66 22.66 -1.99
C ASN A 162 12.39 22.06 -3.18
N GLU A 163 11.90 20.93 -3.69
CA GLU A 163 12.44 20.29 -4.89
C GLU A 163 11.36 20.01 -5.92
N VAL A 164 11.72 20.13 -7.20
CA VAL A 164 10.87 19.71 -8.31
C VAL A 164 11.05 18.22 -8.53
N ILE A 165 10.16 17.41 -7.93
CA ILE A 165 10.22 15.95 -7.93
C ILE A 165 8.88 15.39 -8.45
N TYR A 166 8.98 14.48 -9.43
CA TYR A 166 7.82 13.91 -10.14
C TYR A 166 6.85 14.97 -10.68
N GLY A 167 7.40 16.03 -11.30
CA GLY A 167 6.63 17.06 -12.00
C GLY A 167 5.96 18.12 -11.12
N ALA A 168 6.19 18.12 -9.81
CA ALA A 168 5.66 19.12 -8.89
C ALA A 168 6.77 19.70 -8.00
N ASP A 169 6.63 20.96 -7.61
CA ASP A 169 7.44 21.58 -6.56
C ASP A 169 6.93 21.11 -5.19
N ARG A 170 7.76 20.45 -4.39
CA ARG A 170 7.35 19.75 -3.16
C ARG A 170 8.20 20.20 -1.99
N LEU A 171 7.57 20.33 -0.82
CA LEU A 171 8.31 20.45 0.44
C LEU A 171 9.14 19.17 0.64
N THR A 172 10.44 19.35 0.90
CA THR A 172 11.40 18.27 1.11
C THR A 172 12.04 18.39 2.48
N LEU A 173 11.96 17.32 3.27
CA LEU A 173 12.60 17.20 4.57
C LEU A 173 13.88 16.38 4.42
N TYR A 174 15.00 16.92 4.90
CA TYR A 174 16.30 16.26 4.87
C TYR A 174 16.79 15.97 6.28
N SER A 175 17.59 14.92 6.38
CA SER A 175 18.37 14.58 7.56
C SER A 175 19.82 14.34 7.18
N ASN A 176 20.73 14.74 8.05
CA ASN A 176 22.19 14.66 7.92
C ASN A 176 22.74 13.35 8.51
N ASP A 177 21.91 12.49 9.09
CA ASP A 177 22.29 11.24 9.75
C ASP A 177 22.68 10.15 8.72
N ASN A 178 23.83 10.36 8.06
CA ASN A 178 24.39 9.50 7.01
C ASN A 178 23.44 9.27 5.82
N ASP A 179 23.94 8.70 4.72
CA ASP A 179 23.11 8.34 3.54
C ASP A 179 22.00 7.30 3.84
N LEU A 180 21.79 6.95 5.10
CA LEU A 180 20.87 5.92 5.57
C LEU A 180 19.49 6.46 5.94
N VAL A 181 19.34 7.77 6.15
CA VAL A 181 18.05 8.38 6.50
C VAL A 181 17.29 8.84 5.26
N PRO A 182 15.97 8.58 5.17
CA PRO A 182 15.17 8.98 4.03
C PRO A 182 15.08 10.50 3.86
N ILE A 183 15.32 10.98 2.64
CA ILE A 183 14.76 12.25 2.18
C ILE A 183 13.26 12.03 1.99
N ILE A 184 12.42 12.94 2.50
CA ILE A 184 10.97 12.83 2.42
C ILE A 184 10.39 13.98 1.59
N TYR A 185 9.55 13.65 0.63
CA TYR A 185 8.85 14.58 -0.26
C TYR A 185 7.36 14.63 0.10
N GLU A 186 6.82 15.82 0.34
CA GLU A 186 5.39 16.02 0.61
C GLU A 186 4.52 15.51 -0.54
N GLY A 187 3.47 14.75 -0.18
CA GLY A 187 2.55 14.11 -1.13
C GLY A 187 3.08 12.83 -1.79
N VAL A 188 4.33 12.43 -1.53
CA VAL A 188 4.94 11.21 -2.12
C VAL A 188 5.42 10.25 -1.05
N GLY A 189 5.98 10.72 0.06
CA GLY A 189 6.64 9.86 1.05
C GLY A 189 8.17 9.94 0.89
N SER A 190 8.90 8.83 1.08
CA SER A 190 10.36 8.89 1.03
C SER A 190 10.93 8.69 -0.37
N ARG A 191 12.21 9.05 -0.57
CA ARG A 191 13.00 8.67 -1.77
C ARG A 191 13.10 7.15 -1.99
N HIS A 192 12.78 6.36 -0.97
CA HIS A 192 12.73 4.90 -1.02
C HIS A 192 11.31 4.37 -1.25
N GLY A 193 10.32 5.26 -1.37
CA GLY A 193 8.94 4.96 -1.70
C GLY A 193 7.97 5.11 -0.54
N LEU A 194 6.73 4.64 -0.74
CA LEU A 194 5.62 4.80 0.21
C LEU A 194 5.90 4.22 1.60
N LEU A 195 6.57 3.07 1.64
CA LEU A 195 6.91 2.36 2.88
C LEU A 195 8.42 2.28 3.11
N GLY A 196 9.19 3.05 2.33
CA GLY A 196 10.64 3.05 2.37
C GLY A 196 11.16 3.75 3.64
N GLY A 197 11.10 3.08 4.78
CA GLY A 197 11.72 3.49 6.03
C GLY A 197 12.93 2.62 6.36
N ILE A 198 14.09 3.25 6.59
CA ILE A 198 15.35 2.73 7.17
C ILE A 198 15.38 1.19 7.32
N SER A 199 15.51 0.45 6.22
CA SER A 199 15.90 -0.96 6.24
C SER A 199 16.97 -1.18 5.18
N VAL A 200 18.05 -0.42 5.30
CA VAL A 200 19.18 -0.50 4.38
C VAL A 200 20.08 -1.71 4.68
N TRP A 201 19.78 -2.54 5.70
CA TRP A 201 20.81 -3.41 6.28
C TRP A 201 20.42 -4.82 6.79
N SER A 202 19.17 -5.29 6.66
CA SER A 202 18.88 -6.70 7.00
C SER A 202 19.31 -7.64 5.87
N GLY A 203 20.62 -7.85 5.72
CA GLY A 203 21.16 -9.02 5.00
C GLY A 203 21.84 -8.79 3.65
N CYS A 204 22.41 -7.60 3.40
CA CYS A 204 23.13 -7.33 2.15
C CYS A 204 24.47 -8.05 2.10
N ASN A 205 24.45 -9.28 1.60
CA ASN A 205 25.64 -10.04 1.29
C ASN A 205 26.23 -9.53 -0.05
N GLY A 206 26.74 -8.29 -0.08
CA GLY A 206 27.55 -7.78 -1.19
C GLY A 206 26.85 -7.55 -2.55
N GLU A 207 25.56 -7.86 -2.71
CA GLU A 207 24.84 -7.77 -4.01
C GLU A 207 23.77 -6.66 -4.07
N GLY A 208 23.74 -5.77 -3.07
CA GLY A 208 22.90 -4.57 -3.02
C GLY A 208 21.54 -4.86 -2.40
N CYS A 209 21.22 -4.16 -1.29
CA CYS A 209 19.83 -4.04 -0.85
C CYS A 209 19.42 -2.59 -0.78
N GLY A 210 18.35 -2.27 -1.49
CA GLY A 210 17.66 -1.01 -1.28
C GLY A 210 16.28 -1.04 -1.88
N PHE A 211 15.31 -0.54 -1.12
CA PHE A 211 14.06 -0.08 -1.68
C PHE A 211 14.33 1.27 -2.33
N TRP A 212 13.93 1.44 -3.58
CA TRP A 212 14.08 2.71 -4.29
C TRP A 212 12.77 3.07 -4.95
N LEU A 213 12.33 4.32 -4.75
CA LEU A 213 11.22 4.85 -5.52
C LEU A 213 11.73 5.12 -6.93
N GLN A 214 11.28 4.32 -7.87
CA GLN A 214 11.64 4.48 -9.27
C GLN A 214 10.77 5.55 -9.93
N GLU A 215 9.46 5.44 -9.75
CA GLU A 215 8.49 6.36 -10.33
C GLU A 215 7.33 6.60 -9.37
N TYR A 216 6.86 7.85 -9.34
CA TYR A 216 5.61 8.23 -8.71
C TYR A 216 4.76 8.95 -9.73
N CYS A 217 3.49 8.57 -9.79
CA CYS A 217 2.54 9.09 -10.75
C CYS A 217 1.16 9.23 -10.07
N VAL A 218 0.35 10.19 -10.54
CA VAL A 218 -1.05 10.33 -10.14
C VAL A 218 -1.90 10.36 -11.40
N GLY A 219 -2.78 9.37 -11.54
CA GLY A 219 -3.65 9.22 -12.70
C GLY A 219 -4.29 7.84 -12.76
N THR A 220 -4.82 7.50 -13.93
CA THR A 220 -5.23 6.14 -14.25
C THR A 220 -4.02 5.24 -14.45
N ASP A 221 -4.19 3.93 -14.31
CA ASP A 221 -3.11 2.96 -14.56
C ASP A 221 -2.44 3.18 -15.92
N ALA A 222 -3.25 3.41 -16.97
CA ALA A 222 -2.74 3.67 -18.31
C ALA A 222 -1.89 4.95 -18.41
N GLU A 223 -2.28 6.02 -17.70
CA GLU A 223 -1.49 7.27 -17.64
C GLU A 223 -0.17 7.08 -16.89
N CYS A 224 -0.16 6.22 -15.87
CA CYS A 224 1.04 5.85 -15.11
C CYS A 224 1.81 4.68 -15.73
N SER A 225 1.48 4.30 -16.98
CA SER A 225 2.08 3.18 -17.70
C SER A 225 2.03 1.84 -16.96
N ILE A 226 1.07 1.69 -16.04
CA ILE A 226 0.75 0.45 -15.35
C ILE A 226 -0.27 -0.28 -16.21
N ILE A 227 0.10 -1.46 -16.69
CA ILE A 227 -0.75 -2.28 -17.52
C ILE A 227 -1.08 -3.53 -16.73
N SER A 228 -2.36 -3.74 -16.44
CA SER A 228 -2.85 -5.01 -15.92
C SER A 228 -2.49 -6.11 -16.92
N ASN A 229 -1.59 -7.02 -16.54
CA ASN A 229 -1.49 -8.25 -17.28
C ASN A 229 -2.74 -9.04 -16.92
N ASN A 230 -3.71 -9.13 -17.83
CA ASN A 230 -4.86 -10.02 -17.68
C ASN A 230 -4.46 -11.52 -17.69
N ARG A 231 -3.21 -11.83 -17.33
CA ARG A 231 -2.77 -13.12 -16.80
C ARG A 231 -3.08 -13.30 -15.32
N GLY A 232 -3.83 -12.40 -14.69
CA GLY A 232 -4.76 -12.86 -13.68
C GLY A 232 -5.48 -14.05 -14.29
N ILE A 233 -5.20 -15.27 -13.81
CA ILE A 233 -5.95 -16.46 -14.19
C ILE A 233 -7.30 -16.31 -13.50
N SER A 234 -8.09 -15.30 -13.91
CA SER A 234 -9.52 -15.44 -13.86
C SER A 234 -9.78 -16.62 -14.80
N LEU A 235 -10.04 -17.78 -14.21
CA LEU A 235 -10.90 -18.75 -14.86
C LEU A 235 -12.05 -17.93 -15.47
N PRO A 236 -12.21 -17.83 -16.81
CA PRO A 236 -13.36 -17.15 -17.40
C PRO A 236 -14.61 -17.57 -16.63
N ASP A 237 -15.61 -16.70 -16.45
CA ASP A 237 -16.74 -16.92 -15.52
C ASP A 237 -17.40 -18.32 -15.57
N ASN A 238 -17.25 -19.02 -16.69
CA ASN A 238 -17.71 -20.38 -16.93
C ASN A 238 -16.85 -21.50 -16.30
N GLN A 239 -15.69 -21.19 -15.76
CA GLN A 239 -14.68 -22.15 -15.35
C GLN A 239 -14.59 -22.34 -13.83
N PHE A 240 -15.11 -21.41 -13.03
CA PHE A 240 -15.37 -21.63 -11.59
C PHE A 240 -16.81 -21.25 -11.25
N ARG A 241 -17.52 -22.06 -10.47
CA ARG A 241 -18.88 -21.77 -10.03
C ARG A 241 -19.09 -22.25 -8.60
N LEU A 242 -19.70 -21.40 -7.78
CA LEU A 242 -20.23 -21.74 -6.45
C LEU A 242 -21.75 -21.81 -6.55
N PHE A 243 -22.35 -22.97 -6.30
CA PHE A 243 -23.80 -23.17 -6.35
C PHE A 243 -24.29 -24.22 -5.35
N PRO A 244 -25.52 -24.13 -4.83
CA PRO A 244 -26.42 -22.99 -5.02
C PRO A 244 -25.90 -21.75 -4.28
N ASN A 245 -26.23 -20.57 -4.79
CA ASN A 245 -25.98 -19.29 -4.12
C ASN A 245 -27.22 -18.41 -4.36
N PRO A 246 -28.12 -18.25 -3.38
CA PRO A 246 -27.96 -18.59 -1.96
C PRO A 246 -27.84 -20.10 -1.63
N ALA A 247 -27.05 -20.42 -0.62
CA ALA A 247 -26.82 -21.77 -0.10
C ALA A 247 -27.55 -21.99 1.23
N ILE A 248 -27.98 -23.22 1.52
CA ILE A 248 -28.68 -23.57 2.78
C ILE A 248 -27.76 -24.36 3.71
N GLN A 249 -27.32 -25.54 3.27
CA GLN A 249 -26.49 -26.46 4.07
C GLN A 249 -25.10 -26.64 3.50
N ASP A 250 -25.00 -26.77 2.18
CA ASP A 250 -23.72 -26.98 1.50
C ASP A 250 -23.67 -26.11 0.26
N VAL A 251 -22.45 -25.81 -0.17
CA VAL A 251 -22.19 -25.19 -1.47
C VAL A 251 -21.26 -26.06 -2.28
N GLN A 252 -21.62 -26.28 -3.54
CA GLN A 252 -20.82 -26.99 -4.53
C GLN A 252 -19.93 -26.01 -5.26
N ILE A 253 -18.65 -26.35 -5.33
CA ILE A 253 -17.66 -25.70 -6.15
C ILE A 253 -17.47 -26.57 -7.39
N SER A 254 -17.60 -25.98 -8.58
CA SER A 254 -17.28 -26.60 -9.86
C SER A 254 -16.15 -25.84 -10.53
N ILE A 255 -15.12 -26.55 -10.97
CA ILE A 255 -13.91 -26.02 -11.58
C ILE A 255 -13.62 -26.75 -12.89
N MET A 256 -13.45 -26.02 -13.99
CA MET A 256 -13.21 -26.57 -15.32
C MET A 256 -12.32 -25.62 -16.12
N PRO A 257 -11.13 -26.00 -16.61
CA PRO A 257 -10.52 -27.34 -16.53
C PRO A 257 -10.11 -27.73 -15.10
N PRO A 258 -9.74 -29.00 -14.83
CA PRO A 258 -9.23 -29.42 -13.54
C PRO A 258 -8.06 -28.56 -13.06
N ILE A 259 -7.99 -28.31 -11.76
CA ILE A 259 -6.97 -27.45 -11.16
C ILE A 259 -5.57 -28.04 -11.33
N ALA A 260 -4.62 -27.22 -11.78
CA ALA A 260 -3.26 -27.66 -12.12
C ALA A 260 -2.38 -27.90 -10.86
N GLU A 261 -2.77 -27.28 -9.75
CA GLU A 261 -2.12 -27.31 -8.44
C GLU A 261 -3.17 -27.34 -7.33
N THR A 262 -2.74 -27.59 -6.09
CA THR A 262 -3.66 -27.61 -4.94
C THR A 262 -4.10 -26.19 -4.64
N MET A 263 -5.41 -25.99 -4.50
CA MET A 263 -6.00 -24.71 -4.15
C MET A 263 -6.53 -24.74 -2.72
N GLU A 264 -6.87 -23.56 -2.23
CA GLU A 264 -7.50 -23.36 -0.95
C GLU A 264 -8.62 -22.33 -1.10
N ILE A 265 -9.80 -22.63 -0.57
CA ILE A 265 -10.89 -21.69 -0.49
C ILE A 265 -11.13 -21.30 0.97
N ARG A 266 -11.28 -20.01 1.18
CA ARG A 266 -11.58 -19.40 2.47
C ARG A 266 -12.85 -18.58 2.38
N ILE A 267 -13.66 -18.63 3.43
CA ILE A 267 -14.91 -17.90 3.55
C ILE A 267 -14.82 -16.97 4.75
N PHE A 268 -15.07 -15.69 4.52
CA PHE A 268 -15.00 -14.61 5.49
C PHE A 268 -16.39 -13.99 5.68
N ASN A 269 -16.70 -13.54 6.89
CA ASN A 269 -17.85 -12.65 7.08
C ASN A 269 -17.56 -11.23 6.54
N VAL A 270 -18.57 -10.36 6.58
CA VAL A 270 -18.45 -8.95 6.18
C VAL A 270 -17.46 -8.13 7.01
N PHE A 271 -17.00 -8.65 8.15
CA PHE A 271 -15.97 -8.04 9.01
C PHE A 271 -14.57 -8.60 8.72
N GLY A 272 -14.41 -9.45 7.70
CA GLY A 272 -13.11 -10.06 7.35
C GLY A 272 -12.68 -11.21 8.26
N GLN A 273 -13.53 -11.69 9.17
CA GLN A 273 -13.19 -12.83 10.02
C GLN A 273 -13.32 -14.13 9.23
N LEU A 274 -12.28 -14.96 9.26
CA LEU A 274 -12.27 -16.29 8.64
C LEU A 274 -13.22 -17.23 9.38
N LEU A 275 -14.18 -17.82 8.66
CA LEU A 275 -15.15 -18.77 9.22
C LEU A 275 -14.90 -20.20 8.76
N LEU A 276 -14.46 -20.36 7.51
CA LEU A 276 -14.25 -21.68 6.92
C LEU A 276 -13.04 -21.65 6.00
N GLN A 277 -12.30 -22.76 6.01
CA GLN A 277 -11.15 -23.01 5.16
C GLN A 277 -11.19 -24.46 4.65
N ALA A 278 -11.02 -24.66 3.35
CA ALA A 278 -10.98 -25.97 2.74
C ALA A 278 -9.93 -26.04 1.62
N SER A 279 -9.24 -27.18 1.51
CA SER A 279 -8.27 -27.42 0.43
C SER A 279 -8.92 -28.19 -0.71
N ILE A 280 -8.65 -27.76 -1.94
CA ILE A 280 -9.08 -28.38 -3.19
C ILE A 280 -7.86 -29.07 -3.82
N PRO A 281 -7.71 -30.40 -3.74
CA PRO A 281 -6.52 -31.07 -4.27
C PRO A 281 -6.36 -30.94 -5.78
N LYS A 282 -5.10 -30.85 -6.23
CA LYS A 282 -4.73 -30.89 -7.65
C LYS A 282 -5.51 -31.94 -8.45
N GLY A 283 -6.00 -31.55 -9.63
CA GLY A 283 -6.76 -32.40 -10.55
C GLY A 283 -8.24 -32.54 -10.24
N GLN A 284 -8.74 -31.93 -9.16
CA GLN A 284 -10.16 -31.94 -8.83
C GLN A 284 -10.94 -30.95 -9.72
N THR A 285 -12.16 -31.33 -10.08
CA THR A 285 -13.11 -30.50 -10.86
C THR A 285 -14.35 -30.12 -10.07
N SER A 286 -14.58 -30.73 -8.91
CA SER A 286 -15.70 -30.36 -8.05
C SER A 286 -15.46 -30.74 -6.59
N MET A 287 -15.99 -29.93 -5.68
CA MET A 287 -15.95 -30.19 -4.23
C MET A 287 -17.24 -29.66 -3.58
N SER A 288 -17.67 -30.30 -2.49
CA SER A 288 -18.74 -29.81 -1.64
C SER A 288 -18.16 -29.23 -0.36
N ILE A 289 -18.62 -28.05 0.05
CA ILE A 289 -18.26 -27.43 1.33
C ILE A 289 -19.51 -27.35 2.19
N SER A 290 -19.41 -27.90 3.40
CA SER A 290 -20.50 -27.77 4.36
C SER A 290 -20.49 -26.42 5.03
N LEU A 291 -21.64 -25.77 4.98
CA LEU A 291 -22.00 -24.59 5.71
C LEU A 291 -23.03 -25.05 6.75
N GLN A 292 -22.68 -25.94 7.68
CA GLN A 292 -23.59 -26.24 8.78
C GLN A 292 -23.36 -25.27 9.94
N ASP A 293 -22.09 -24.96 10.23
CA ASP A 293 -21.67 -24.18 11.39
C ASP A 293 -21.48 -22.67 11.12
N VAL A 294 -21.61 -22.24 9.86
CA VAL A 294 -21.64 -20.80 9.53
C VAL A 294 -23.02 -20.21 9.93
N PRO A 295 -23.17 -18.95 10.33
CA PRO A 295 -24.51 -18.36 10.46
C PRO A 295 -25.17 -18.09 9.10
N SER A 296 -26.45 -17.73 9.06
CA SER A 296 -27.05 -17.15 7.84
C SER A 296 -26.55 -15.72 7.64
N GLY A 297 -26.28 -15.30 6.40
CA GLY A 297 -25.71 -13.99 6.11
C GLY A 297 -25.01 -13.84 4.75
N LEU A 298 -24.35 -12.70 4.57
CA LEU A 298 -23.49 -12.40 3.42
C LEU A 298 -22.03 -12.68 3.78
N TYR A 299 -21.33 -13.36 2.86
CA TYR A 299 -19.94 -13.76 3.03
C TYR A 299 -19.13 -13.42 1.79
N GLN A 300 -17.83 -13.22 1.97
CA GLN A 300 -16.87 -13.17 0.88
C GLN A 300 -16.09 -14.48 0.85
N TYR A 301 -15.85 -15.02 -0.34
CA TYR A 301 -14.91 -16.12 -0.52
C TYR A 301 -13.68 -15.66 -1.28
N ILE A 302 -12.55 -16.27 -0.97
CA ILE A 302 -11.28 -16.12 -1.67
C ILE A 302 -10.76 -17.51 -1.98
N LEU A 303 -10.37 -17.74 -3.23
CA LEU A 303 -9.73 -18.94 -3.71
C LEU A 303 -8.27 -18.62 -4.01
N THR A 304 -7.33 -19.33 -3.38
CA THR A 304 -5.89 -19.12 -3.55
C THR A 304 -5.14 -20.38 -3.97
N THR A 305 -3.97 -20.26 -4.58
CA THR A 305 -3.02 -21.38 -4.77
C THR A 305 -1.78 -21.21 -3.89
N ASP A 306 -1.12 -22.34 -3.58
CA ASP A 306 0.17 -22.43 -2.88
C ASP A 306 0.36 -21.45 -1.70
N GLY A 307 -0.32 -21.73 -0.58
CA GLY A 307 -0.03 -21.06 0.69
C GLY A 307 -0.10 -19.54 0.58
N TYR A 308 -1.26 -19.02 0.16
CA TYR A 308 -1.58 -17.59 0.10
C TYR A 308 -0.99 -16.82 -1.09
N ALA A 309 -0.08 -17.41 -1.87
CA ALA A 309 0.74 -16.65 -2.81
C ALA A 309 -0.01 -16.08 -4.01
N ARG A 310 -1.18 -16.65 -4.38
CA ARG A 310 -1.96 -16.19 -5.55
C ARG A 310 -3.46 -16.16 -5.30
N ILE A 311 -4.12 -15.01 -5.47
CA ILE A 311 -5.60 -14.95 -5.49
C ILE A 311 -6.10 -15.32 -6.88
N PHE A 312 -6.79 -16.45 -6.96
CA PHE A 312 -7.31 -16.99 -8.21
C PHE A 312 -8.73 -16.49 -8.51
N ARG A 313 -9.56 -16.31 -7.47
CA ARG A 313 -10.90 -15.73 -7.59
C ARG A 313 -11.41 -15.26 -6.23
N SER A 314 -12.19 -14.18 -6.23
CA SER A 314 -13.02 -13.79 -5.09
C SER A 314 -14.47 -13.60 -5.53
N GLY A 315 -15.39 -13.57 -4.57
CA GLY A 315 -16.80 -13.31 -4.82
C GLY A 315 -17.66 -13.36 -3.56
N ASN A 316 -18.97 -13.20 -3.75
CA ASN A 316 -19.94 -13.21 -2.66
C ASN A 316 -20.63 -14.57 -2.55
N LEU A 317 -20.86 -15.01 -1.32
CA LEU A 317 -21.67 -16.18 -0.97
C LEU A 317 -22.79 -15.72 -0.03
N ILE A 318 -24.02 -16.10 -0.33
CA ILE A 318 -25.19 -15.84 0.51
C ILE A 318 -25.58 -17.18 1.16
N ARG A 319 -25.72 -17.19 2.49
CA ARG A 319 -26.30 -18.32 3.22
C ARG A 319 -27.65 -17.95 3.79
N GLU A 320 -28.65 -18.79 3.53
CA GLU A 320 -30.00 -18.74 4.12
C GLU A 320 -30.12 -19.65 5.33
#